data_AF-A0AAQ3QU52-F1
#
_entry.id   AF-A0AAQ3QU52-F1
#
_cell.length_a   1.000
_cell.length_b   1.000
_cell.length_c   1.000
_cell.angle_alpha   90.00
_cell.angle_beta   90.00
_cell.angle_gamma   90.00
#
_symmetry.space_group_name_H-M   'P 1'
#
loop_
_entity.id
_entity.type
_entity.pdbx_description
1 polymer ?
#
loop_
_entity_poly.entity_id
_entity_poly.type
_entity_poly.pdbx_seq_one_letter_code
_entity_poly.pdbx_strand_id
1 'polypeptide(L)'
;MKKLQLIATLTSFVSFITAPTAFGADVNLTANDAFGTSSFNAAGNWSDAAAPSAGNDYFVTGFLLRTPEANADITFGGDSLTINAGGRLINKVISSTAVVTINNLTLNGGLIDTGLGSTLVSRYGGNFTVNGTGSQFDANGTPMVVSAVLSGTGDLEVLSDPFGITFSAANTYTGNFTVNGPSTFSDTSSWSFDIGANGVNNSIGGGGTLNLDGSLNLDLSGAGTGVGDSWLLVDNSSLTETYGGTFTVAGFSDDGGGLWSQSANGVIYQFDQGTGALSVSAIPEPSVYGLLIAMGVGFLAFRRRKMNA
;
A
#
# COMPACT_ATOMS: atom_id res chain seq x y z
N MET A 1 33.08 83.84 -1.21
CA MET A 1 31.86 83.14 -1.68
C MET A 1 32.06 81.64 -1.45
N LYS A 2 31.23 81.02 -0.61
CA LYS A 2 31.29 79.61 -0.21
C LYS A 2 30.99 78.69 -1.41
N LYS A 3 31.87 77.73 -1.72
CA LYS A 3 31.52 76.58 -2.56
C LYS A 3 31.05 75.45 -1.66
N LEU A 4 29.75 75.17 -1.70
CA LEU A 4 29.11 74.03 -1.06
C LEU A 4 29.14 72.88 -2.09
N GLN A 5 29.92 71.82 -1.85
CA GLN A 5 29.81 70.59 -2.64
C GLN A 5 28.71 69.72 -2.04
N LEU A 6 27.65 69.50 -2.82
CA LEU A 6 26.55 68.62 -2.49
C LEU A 6 26.92 67.20 -2.97
N ILE A 7 27.10 66.27 -2.05
CA ILE A 7 27.27 64.84 -2.33
C ILE A 7 25.87 64.25 -2.50
N ALA A 8 25.56 63.76 -3.70
CA ALA A 8 24.33 63.02 -3.96
C ALA A 8 24.57 61.54 -3.68
N THR A 9 24.05 61.04 -2.56
CA THR A 9 24.04 59.61 -2.24
C THR A 9 22.83 58.97 -2.93
N LEU A 10 23.07 58.07 -3.89
CA LEU A 10 22.03 57.32 -4.58
C LEU A 10 21.71 56.06 -3.77
N THR A 11 20.62 56.06 -3.01
CA THR A 11 20.08 54.85 -2.37
C THR A 11 19.34 54.00 -3.41
N SER A 12 19.96 52.89 -3.80
CA SER A 12 19.31 51.81 -4.56
C SER A 12 18.28 51.11 -3.67
N PHE A 13 17.01 51.13 -4.07
CA PHE A 13 15.94 50.34 -3.47
C PHE A 13 15.87 49.01 -4.24
N VAL A 14 16.38 47.92 -3.66
CA VAL A 14 16.17 46.57 -4.19
C VAL A 14 14.77 46.14 -3.76
N SER A 15 13.83 46.16 -4.70
CA SER A 15 12.49 45.61 -4.48
C SER A 15 12.58 44.09 -4.58
N PHE A 16 12.52 43.39 -3.45
CA PHE A 16 12.31 41.94 -3.43
C PHE A 16 10.86 41.67 -3.85
N ILE A 17 10.66 41.30 -5.12
CA ILE A 17 9.41 40.65 -5.54
C ILE A 17 9.53 39.20 -5.07
N THR A 18 8.98 38.89 -3.90
CA THR A 18 8.63 37.51 -3.57
C THR A 18 7.51 37.11 -4.53
N ALA A 19 7.83 36.28 -5.53
CA ALA A 19 6.78 35.65 -6.33
C ALA A 19 5.85 34.89 -5.37
N PRO A 20 4.52 35.07 -5.46
CA PRO A 20 3.63 34.21 -4.72
C PRO A 20 3.93 32.77 -5.16
N THR A 21 4.06 31.86 -4.20
CA THR A 21 3.96 30.43 -4.47
C THR A 21 2.59 30.24 -5.12
N ALA A 22 2.55 30.03 -6.43
CA ALA A 22 1.33 29.65 -7.11
C ALA A 22 0.95 28.30 -6.50
N PHE A 23 -0.12 28.28 -5.72
CA PHE A 23 -0.81 27.02 -5.44
C PHE A 23 -1.29 26.51 -6.80
N GLY A 24 -1.11 25.21 -7.05
CA GLY A 24 -1.59 24.65 -8.29
C GLY A 24 -3.09 24.83 -8.41
N ALA A 25 -3.60 24.99 -9.64
CA ALA A 25 -5.04 25.13 -9.82
C ALA A 25 -5.72 23.77 -9.67
N ASP A 26 -6.87 23.75 -9.01
CA ASP A 26 -7.75 22.59 -8.98
C ASP A 26 -8.54 22.50 -10.30
N VAL A 27 -8.30 21.44 -11.06
CA VAL A 27 -8.91 21.22 -12.38
C VAL A 27 -9.82 20.00 -12.33
N ASN A 28 -11.10 20.20 -12.64
CA ASN A 28 -12.11 19.16 -12.51
C ASN A 28 -12.49 18.61 -13.88
N LEU A 29 -12.68 17.30 -13.98
CA LEU A 29 -13.29 16.69 -15.16
C LEU A 29 -14.78 17.06 -15.16
N THR A 30 -15.27 17.64 -16.26
CA THR A 30 -16.66 18.14 -16.32
C THR A 30 -17.61 17.25 -17.12
N ALA A 31 -17.08 16.23 -17.79
CA ALA A 31 -17.86 15.26 -18.56
C ALA A 31 -17.08 13.96 -18.75
N ASN A 32 -17.80 12.88 -19.08
CA ASN A 32 -17.18 11.61 -19.47
C ASN A 32 -16.38 11.76 -20.76
N ASP A 33 -15.21 11.13 -20.80
CA ASP A 33 -14.53 10.85 -22.06
C ASP A 33 -15.37 9.88 -22.89
N ALA A 34 -15.84 10.37 -24.04
CA ALA A 34 -16.48 9.57 -25.05
C ALA A 34 -15.51 8.49 -25.59
N PHE A 35 -16.07 7.48 -26.25
CA PHE A 35 -15.27 6.45 -26.90
C PHE A 35 -14.26 7.07 -27.88
N GLY A 36 -13.01 6.60 -27.85
CA GLY A 36 -11.93 7.11 -28.69
C GLY A 36 -11.39 8.49 -28.30
N THR A 37 -11.88 9.08 -27.20
CA THR A 37 -11.36 10.35 -26.67
C THR A 37 -10.64 10.13 -25.35
N SER A 38 -9.77 11.07 -24.98
CA SER A 38 -9.00 11.04 -23.75
C SER A 38 -8.79 12.45 -23.22
N SER A 39 -9.03 12.63 -21.92
CA SER A 39 -8.59 13.81 -21.15
C SER A 39 -7.26 13.55 -20.43
N PHE A 40 -6.72 12.32 -20.45
CA PHE A 40 -5.53 11.96 -19.68
C PHE A 40 -4.26 12.69 -20.14
N ASN A 41 -4.13 13.00 -21.42
CA ASN A 41 -2.99 13.72 -22.01
C ASN A 41 -3.39 14.76 -23.07
N ALA A 42 -4.66 15.15 -23.11
CA ALA A 42 -5.19 16.16 -24.02
C ALA A 42 -6.19 17.05 -23.28
N ALA A 43 -6.56 18.18 -23.89
CA ALA A 43 -7.48 19.15 -23.28
C ALA A 43 -8.79 18.53 -22.82
N GLY A 44 -9.36 17.66 -23.66
CA GLY A 44 -10.51 16.84 -23.31
C GLY A 44 -11.64 17.62 -22.63
N ASN A 45 -12.08 17.11 -21.48
CA ASN A 45 -13.22 17.62 -20.72
C ASN A 45 -12.78 18.28 -19.40
N TRP A 46 -11.57 18.84 -19.33
CA TRP A 46 -11.11 19.56 -18.14
C TRP A 46 -11.72 20.96 -18.04
N SER A 47 -11.99 21.42 -16.82
CA SER A 47 -12.60 22.72 -16.55
C SER A 47 -11.78 23.92 -17.03
N ASP A 48 -10.47 23.75 -17.20
CA ASP A 48 -9.55 24.75 -17.75
C ASP A 48 -9.38 24.64 -19.28
N ALA A 49 -10.01 23.64 -19.90
CA ALA A 49 -9.90 23.30 -21.32
C ALA A 49 -8.44 23.13 -21.81
N ALA A 50 -7.53 22.69 -20.92
CA ALA A 50 -6.13 22.46 -21.23
C ALA A 50 -5.73 21.01 -20.93
N ALA A 51 -4.69 20.53 -21.62
CA ALA A 51 -4.16 19.20 -21.33
C ALA A 51 -3.53 19.18 -19.93
N PRO A 52 -3.56 18.05 -19.21
CA PRO A 52 -2.90 17.93 -17.92
C PRO A 52 -1.46 18.41 -17.95
N SER A 53 -1.11 19.30 -17.03
CA SER A 53 0.20 19.93 -16.98
C SER A 53 0.64 20.19 -15.54
N ALA A 54 1.95 20.22 -15.34
CA ALA A 54 2.56 20.43 -14.03
C ALA A 54 2.14 21.78 -13.43
N GLY A 55 2.04 21.83 -12.11
CA GLY A 55 1.49 22.95 -11.38
C GLY A 55 -0.03 22.92 -11.24
N ASN A 56 -0.72 21.81 -11.55
CA ASN A 56 -2.17 21.69 -11.38
C ASN A 56 -2.54 20.32 -10.78
N ASP A 57 -3.59 20.33 -9.95
CA ASP A 57 -4.17 19.15 -9.31
C ASP A 57 -5.48 18.78 -10.02
N TYR A 58 -5.62 17.52 -10.41
CA TYR A 58 -6.74 17.09 -11.27
C TYR A 58 -7.71 16.18 -10.52
N PHE A 59 -9.01 16.41 -10.69
CA PHE A 59 -10.06 15.70 -9.96
C PHE A 59 -11.09 15.06 -10.90
N VAL A 60 -11.34 13.77 -10.70
CA VAL A 60 -12.37 13.00 -11.41
C VAL A 60 -13.44 12.59 -10.41
N THR A 61 -14.61 13.22 -10.47
CA THR A 61 -15.73 12.97 -9.55
C THR A 61 -16.98 12.65 -10.35
N GLY A 62 -17.52 11.44 -10.22
CA GLY A 62 -18.74 11.02 -10.93
C GLY A 62 -18.60 10.86 -12.46
N PHE A 63 -17.39 11.01 -13.00
CA PHE A 63 -17.12 10.97 -14.43
C PHE A 63 -16.05 9.93 -14.80
N LEU A 64 -16.02 9.61 -16.08
CA LEU A 64 -15.11 8.65 -16.69
C LEU A 64 -13.95 9.36 -17.38
N LEU A 65 -12.73 9.15 -16.88
CA LEU A 65 -11.48 9.48 -17.54
C LEU A 65 -10.98 8.27 -18.35
N ARG A 66 -10.47 8.49 -19.56
CA ARG A 66 -9.83 7.47 -20.39
C ARG A 66 -8.37 7.85 -20.64
N THR A 67 -7.46 6.89 -20.57
CA THR A 67 -6.15 7.06 -21.21
C THR A 67 -6.33 7.12 -22.73
N PRO A 68 -5.38 7.70 -23.50
CA PRO A 68 -5.37 7.53 -24.94
C PRO A 68 -5.10 6.06 -25.32
N GLU A 69 -5.45 5.69 -26.55
CA GLU A 69 -4.89 4.50 -27.19
C GLU A 69 -3.42 4.79 -27.52
N ALA A 70 -2.52 4.03 -26.91
CA ALA A 70 -1.08 4.18 -27.10
C ALA A 70 -0.41 2.81 -27.18
N ASN A 71 0.70 2.72 -27.91
CA ASN A 71 1.55 1.53 -28.03
C ASN A 71 2.88 1.67 -27.26
N ALA A 72 3.03 2.76 -26.50
CA ALA A 72 4.20 3.10 -25.71
C ALA A 72 3.75 3.60 -24.32
N ASP A 73 4.71 3.73 -23.41
CA ASP A 73 4.46 4.29 -22.08
C ASP A 73 3.84 5.68 -22.18
N ILE A 74 2.90 5.96 -21.27
CA ILE A 74 2.27 7.28 -21.15
C ILE A 74 2.31 7.73 -19.71
N THR A 75 2.44 9.04 -19.48
CA THR A 75 2.50 9.63 -18.15
C THR A 75 1.46 10.73 -18.04
N PHE A 76 0.74 10.77 -16.92
CA PHE A 76 -0.18 11.85 -16.61
C PHE A 76 0.61 13.15 -16.38
N GLY A 77 0.20 14.24 -17.02
CA GLY A 77 0.98 15.49 -17.02
C GLY A 77 0.79 16.38 -15.79
N GLY A 78 -0.23 16.14 -14.97
CA GLY A 78 -0.53 16.93 -13.77
C GLY A 78 0.34 16.59 -12.56
N ASP A 79 0.31 17.46 -11.54
CA ASP A 79 1.01 17.24 -10.27
C ASP A 79 0.35 16.14 -9.45
N SER A 80 -0.99 16.07 -9.49
CA SER A 80 -1.76 14.98 -8.91
C SER A 80 -3.00 14.65 -9.73
N LEU A 81 -3.49 13.42 -9.57
CA LEU A 81 -4.78 12.97 -10.06
C LEU A 81 -5.54 12.32 -8.91
N THR A 82 -6.72 12.83 -8.59
CA THR A 82 -7.62 12.26 -7.59
C THR A 82 -8.84 11.69 -8.27
N ILE A 83 -9.10 10.39 -8.10
CA ILE A 83 -10.34 9.74 -8.51
C ILE A 83 -11.23 9.62 -7.28
N ASN A 84 -12.22 10.49 -7.17
CA ASN A 84 -13.20 10.48 -6.08
C ASN A 84 -14.30 9.44 -6.33
N ALA A 85 -15.14 9.22 -5.31
CA ALA A 85 -16.34 8.41 -5.40
C ALA A 85 -17.14 8.65 -6.69
N GLY A 86 -17.49 7.56 -7.38
CA GLY A 86 -18.18 7.56 -8.68
C GLY A 86 -17.32 7.97 -9.88
N GLY A 87 -16.09 8.43 -9.66
CA GLY A 87 -15.09 8.64 -10.70
C GLY A 87 -14.45 7.33 -11.14
N ARG A 88 -14.06 7.25 -12.42
CA ARG A 88 -13.42 6.06 -12.99
C ARG A 88 -12.30 6.44 -13.94
N LEU A 89 -11.17 5.74 -13.88
CA LEU A 89 -10.12 5.73 -14.90
C LEU A 89 -10.19 4.42 -15.68
N ILE A 90 -10.35 4.48 -17.01
CA ILE A 90 -10.18 3.32 -17.89
C ILE A 90 -8.85 3.41 -18.64
N ASN A 91 -8.05 2.34 -18.55
CA ASN A 91 -6.88 2.17 -19.40
C ASN A 91 -7.27 1.65 -20.79
N LYS A 92 -6.84 2.39 -21.82
CA LYS A 92 -7.05 2.14 -23.25
C LYS A 92 -5.74 1.91 -24.01
N VAL A 93 -4.60 1.82 -23.32
CA VAL A 93 -3.32 1.45 -23.92
C VAL A 93 -3.45 0.10 -24.62
N ILE A 94 -2.93 0.01 -25.84
CA ILE A 94 -3.04 -1.14 -26.74
C ILE A 94 -1.74 -1.94 -26.82
N SER A 95 -1.00 -2.01 -25.70
CA SER A 95 0.27 -2.72 -25.56
C SER A 95 0.33 -3.42 -24.21
N SER A 96 0.72 -4.70 -24.19
CA SER A 96 0.87 -5.50 -22.97
C SER A 96 2.12 -5.15 -22.16
N THR A 97 3.01 -4.30 -22.68
CA THR A 97 4.26 -3.91 -22.02
C THR A 97 4.31 -2.45 -21.65
N ALA A 98 3.51 -1.61 -22.32
CA ALA A 98 3.46 -0.18 -22.04
C ALA A 98 2.83 0.08 -20.66
N VAL A 99 3.40 1.04 -19.94
CA VAL A 99 2.98 1.42 -18.59
C VAL A 99 2.25 2.77 -18.62
N VAL A 100 1.10 2.81 -17.94
CA VAL A 100 0.42 4.07 -17.60
C VAL A 100 0.95 4.54 -16.26
N THR A 101 1.73 5.63 -16.27
CA THR A 101 2.31 6.20 -15.07
C THR A 101 1.49 7.39 -14.58
N ILE A 102 1.05 7.35 -13.32
CA ILE A 102 0.54 8.52 -12.60
C ILE A 102 1.42 8.73 -11.37
N ASN A 103 2.21 9.80 -11.37
CA ASN A 103 3.25 10.01 -10.35
C ASN A 103 2.68 10.15 -8.94
N ASN A 104 1.49 10.76 -8.83
CA ASN A 104 0.78 11.00 -7.57
C ASN A 104 -0.73 10.82 -7.80
N LEU A 105 -1.20 9.58 -7.66
CA LEU A 105 -2.62 9.25 -7.75
C LEU A 105 -3.22 9.15 -6.34
N THR A 106 -4.39 9.72 -6.12
CA THR A 106 -5.23 9.41 -4.95
C THR A 106 -6.51 8.71 -5.41
N LEU A 107 -6.75 7.49 -4.92
CA LEU A 107 -8.06 6.85 -4.99
C LEU A 107 -8.83 7.23 -3.74
N ASN A 108 -9.93 7.96 -3.88
CA ASN A 108 -10.78 8.41 -2.78
C ASN A 108 -12.21 7.89 -2.99
N GLY A 109 -12.36 6.56 -2.96
CA GLY A 109 -13.60 5.86 -3.34
C GLY A 109 -13.79 5.69 -4.85
N GLY A 110 -12.74 6.00 -5.64
CA GLY A 110 -12.74 5.91 -7.10
C GLY A 110 -12.35 4.53 -7.65
N LEU A 111 -12.54 4.35 -8.95
CA LEU A 111 -12.29 3.08 -9.64
C LEU A 111 -11.19 3.20 -10.71
N ILE A 112 -10.23 2.26 -10.69
CA ILE A 112 -9.31 2.00 -11.82
C ILE A 112 -9.76 0.74 -12.54
N ASP A 113 -9.88 0.82 -13.85
CA ASP A 113 -10.52 -0.21 -14.66
C ASP A 113 -9.78 -0.45 -15.99
N THR A 114 -9.83 -1.67 -16.50
CA THR A 114 -9.14 -2.05 -17.75
C THR A 114 -10.02 -2.02 -19.02
N GLY A 115 -11.30 -1.71 -18.92
CA GLY A 115 -12.23 -1.54 -20.05
C GLY A 115 -12.80 -2.85 -20.60
N LEU A 116 -13.12 -2.91 -21.89
CA LEU A 116 -13.71 -4.10 -22.54
C LEU A 116 -12.65 -4.95 -23.26
N GLY A 117 -12.67 -6.25 -22.94
CA GLY A 117 -12.16 -7.42 -23.67
C GLY A 117 -10.97 -7.23 -24.60
N SER A 118 -9.76 -7.44 -24.10
CA SER A 118 -8.57 -7.66 -24.94
C SER A 118 -7.68 -8.78 -24.36
N THR A 119 -6.87 -9.41 -25.21
CA THR A 119 -5.81 -10.33 -24.78
C THR A 119 -4.56 -9.61 -24.28
N LEU A 120 -4.61 -8.28 -24.12
CA LEU A 120 -3.47 -7.49 -23.66
C LEU A 120 -3.31 -7.61 -22.15
N VAL A 121 -2.43 -6.79 -21.58
CA VAL A 121 -2.28 -6.63 -20.13
C VAL A 121 -2.22 -5.13 -19.84
N SER A 122 -3.11 -4.63 -19.00
CA SER A 122 -3.06 -3.25 -18.52
C SER A 122 -1.99 -3.10 -17.45
N ARG A 123 -1.11 -2.11 -17.56
CA ARG A 123 -0.03 -1.89 -16.59
C ARG A 123 -0.06 -0.48 -16.02
N TYR A 124 0.13 -0.38 -14.71
CA TYR A 124 0.13 0.87 -13.98
C TYR A 124 1.43 1.04 -13.17
N GLY A 125 1.96 2.26 -13.15
CA GLY A 125 3.14 2.67 -12.40
C GLY A 125 2.95 4.03 -11.71
N GLY A 126 3.88 4.37 -10.80
CA GLY A 126 3.86 5.61 -10.02
C GLY A 126 3.61 5.37 -8.53
N ASN A 127 2.97 6.34 -7.85
CA ASN A 127 2.65 6.26 -6.42
C ASN A 127 1.17 6.52 -6.22
N PHE A 128 0.47 5.53 -5.65
CA PHE A 128 -0.97 5.53 -5.49
C PHE A 128 -1.29 5.55 -3.99
N THR A 129 -2.05 6.56 -3.57
CA THR A 129 -2.58 6.68 -2.22
C THR A 129 -4.03 6.22 -2.23
N VAL A 130 -4.34 5.20 -1.43
CA VAL A 130 -5.72 4.77 -1.20
C VAL A 130 -6.25 5.48 0.03
N ASN A 131 -7.22 6.35 -0.21
CA ASN A 131 -7.94 7.11 0.79
C ASN A 131 -9.45 6.82 0.66
N GLY A 132 -10.22 7.14 1.70
CA GLY A 132 -11.66 6.94 1.71
C GLY A 132 -12.08 5.46 1.64
N THR A 133 -13.38 5.25 1.57
CA THR A 133 -13.99 3.91 1.47
C THR A 133 -14.46 3.63 0.05
N GLY A 134 -14.32 2.39 -0.41
CA GLY A 134 -14.84 1.95 -1.72
C GLY A 134 -13.90 2.24 -2.90
N SER A 135 -12.60 2.40 -2.65
CA SER A 135 -11.60 2.47 -3.71
C SER A 135 -11.45 1.09 -4.36
N GLN A 136 -11.36 1.05 -5.68
CA GLN A 136 -11.42 -0.22 -6.42
C GLN A 136 -10.37 -0.32 -7.53
N PHE A 137 -9.83 -1.53 -7.70
CA PHE A 137 -9.25 -1.99 -8.95
C PHE A 137 -10.18 -3.02 -9.59
N ASP A 138 -10.55 -2.81 -10.85
CA ASP A 138 -11.36 -3.75 -11.63
C ASP A 138 -10.62 -4.21 -12.89
N ALA A 139 -10.30 -5.50 -12.96
CA ALA A 139 -9.73 -6.15 -14.14
C ALA A 139 -10.79 -6.73 -15.10
N ASN A 140 -11.91 -6.04 -15.28
CA ASN A 140 -13.04 -6.47 -16.11
C ASN A 140 -12.71 -6.85 -17.57
N GLY A 141 -11.74 -6.18 -18.20
CA GLY A 141 -11.49 -6.33 -19.64
C GLY A 141 -10.27 -7.15 -20.04
N THR A 142 -9.28 -7.21 -19.15
CA THR A 142 -7.93 -7.72 -19.42
C THR A 142 -7.18 -7.81 -18.09
N PRO A 143 -6.17 -8.71 -17.96
CA PRO A 143 -5.31 -8.77 -16.80
C PRO A 143 -4.68 -7.41 -16.47
N MET A 144 -4.45 -7.17 -15.18
CA MET A 144 -3.87 -5.94 -14.67
C MET A 144 -2.55 -6.22 -13.95
N VAL A 145 -1.54 -5.40 -14.18
CA VAL A 145 -0.31 -5.36 -13.38
C VAL A 145 -0.17 -3.98 -12.75
N VAL A 146 -0.15 -3.95 -11.43
CA VAL A 146 0.05 -2.75 -10.63
C VAL A 146 1.47 -2.78 -10.06
N SER A 147 2.35 -2.07 -10.75
CA SER A 147 3.72 -1.78 -10.29
C SER A 147 3.83 -0.44 -9.57
N ALA A 148 2.72 0.28 -9.42
CA ALA A 148 2.65 1.48 -8.60
C ALA A 148 2.77 1.12 -7.11
N VAL A 149 3.48 1.94 -6.34
CA VAL A 149 3.57 1.79 -4.89
C VAL A 149 2.25 2.22 -4.26
N LEU A 150 1.62 1.33 -3.50
CA LEU A 150 0.42 1.62 -2.73
C LEU A 150 0.77 2.12 -1.33
N SER A 151 0.04 3.14 -0.89
CA SER A 151 0.10 3.71 0.46
C SER A 151 -1.30 4.15 0.91
N GLY A 152 -1.43 4.64 2.15
CA GLY A 152 -2.70 5.07 2.72
C GLY A 152 -3.41 3.99 3.52
N THR A 153 -4.57 4.35 4.07
CA THR A 153 -5.31 3.56 5.08
C THR A 153 -6.76 3.31 4.68
N GLY A 154 -7.23 3.87 3.55
CA GLY A 154 -8.59 3.62 3.07
C GLY A 154 -8.74 2.19 2.58
N ASP A 155 -9.93 1.60 2.68
CA ASP A 155 -10.16 0.24 2.23
C ASP A 155 -10.07 0.12 0.69
N LEU A 156 -9.43 -0.95 0.23
CA LEU A 156 -9.24 -1.27 -1.18
C LEU A 156 -9.92 -2.60 -1.51
N GLU A 157 -10.76 -2.57 -2.54
CA GLU A 157 -11.39 -3.75 -3.10
C GLU A 157 -10.81 -4.07 -4.48
N VAL A 158 -10.54 -5.36 -4.71
CA VAL A 158 -10.11 -5.89 -5.99
C VAL A 158 -11.23 -6.72 -6.58
N LEU A 159 -11.78 -6.23 -7.69
CA LEU A 159 -12.77 -6.89 -8.52
C LEU A 159 -12.02 -7.48 -9.72
N SER A 160 -12.04 -8.79 -9.90
CA SER A 160 -11.24 -9.40 -10.95
C SER A 160 -11.91 -10.69 -11.41
N ASP A 161 -12.84 -10.61 -12.35
CA ASP A 161 -13.50 -11.79 -12.92
C ASP A 161 -13.73 -11.56 -14.43
N PRO A 162 -13.13 -12.37 -15.33
CA PRO A 162 -12.31 -13.57 -15.08
C PRO A 162 -10.79 -13.30 -15.00
N PHE A 163 -10.35 -12.07 -15.25
CA PHE A 163 -8.93 -11.74 -15.37
C PHE A 163 -8.31 -11.45 -14.01
N GLY A 164 -7.01 -11.75 -13.86
CA GLY A 164 -6.30 -11.53 -12.61
C GLY A 164 -5.58 -10.19 -12.48
N ILE A 165 -5.30 -9.79 -11.24
CA ILE A 165 -4.48 -8.62 -10.91
C ILE A 165 -3.17 -9.06 -10.23
N THR A 166 -2.05 -8.56 -10.72
CA THR A 166 -0.74 -8.74 -10.08
C THR A 166 -0.25 -7.44 -9.48
N PHE A 167 0.07 -7.45 -8.19
CA PHE A 167 0.72 -6.33 -7.49
C PHE A 167 2.19 -6.66 -7.28
N SER A 168 3.09 -5.77 -7.73
CA SER A 168 4.53 -6.07 -7.74
C SER A 168 5.42 -5.06 -7.02
N ALA A 169 4.83 -3.98 -6.49
CA ALA A 169 5.57 -2.97 -5.75
C ALA A 169 5.72 -3.32 -4.26
N ALA A 170 6.74 -2.73 -3.63
CA ALA A 170 6.88 -2.73 -2.17
C ALA A 170 5.94 -1.67 -1.58
N ASN A 171 4.81 -2.10 -1.01
CA ASN A 171 3.74 -1.23 -0.53
C ASN A 171 3.91 -0.88 0.96
N THR A 172 3.47 0.33 1.31
CA THR A 172 3.33 0.83 2.70
C THR A 172 1.86 0.98 3.10
N TYR A 173 0.95 0.47 2.26
CA TYR A 173 -0.49 0.47 2.47
C TYR A 173 -0.89 -0.32 3.73
N THR A 174 -1.77 0.26 4.54
CA THR A 174 -2.26 -0.29 5.82
C THR A 174 -3.79 -0.23 5.95
N GLY A 175 -4.51 -0.08 4.83
CA GLY A 175 -5.97 -0.29 4.80
C GLY A 175 -6.34 -1.77 4.69
N ASN A 176 -7.63 -2.09 4.83
CA ASN A 176 -8.09 -3.46 4.57
C ASN A 176 -8.07 -3.75 3.07
N PHE A 177 -7.74 -4.98 2.71
CA PHE A 177 -7.62 -5.42 1.33
C PHE A 177 -8.63 -6.54 1.06
N THR A 178 -9.66 -6.24 0.28
CA THR A 178 -10.71 -7.20 -0.05
C THR A 178 -10.49 -7.74 -1.46
N VAL A 179 -10.30 -9.05 -1.59
CA VAL A 179 -10.04 -9.75 -2.84
C VAL A 179 -11.30 -10.49 -3.28
N ASN A 180 -11.91 -10.06 -4.38
CA ASN A 180 -13.12 -10.64 -4.95
C ASN A 180 -12.88 -11.24 -6.35
N GLY A 181 -11.68 -11.78 -6.58
CA GLY A 181 -11.31 -12.52 -7.78
C GLY A 181 -9.82 -12.91 -7.80
N PRO A 182 -9.27 -13.49 -8.89
CA PRO A 182 -7.88 -13.93 -8.92
C PRO A 182 -6.88 -12.79 -8.77
N SER A 183 -6.06 -12.86 -7.73
CA SER A 183 -5.03 -11.88 -7.45
C SER A 183 -3.70 -12.55 -7.12
N THR A 184 -2.62 -11.81 -7.33
CA THR A 184 -1.26 -12.25 -7.01
C THR A 184 -0.48 -11.09 -6.44
N PHE A 185 0.10 -11.30 -5.26
CA PHE A 185 1.23 -10.52 -4.79
C PHE A 185 2.48 -11.18 -5.35
N SER A 186 3.34 -10.45 -6.06
CA SER A 186 4.55 -11.03 -6.64
C SER A 186 5.68 -11.17 -5.62
N ASP A 187 6.74 -11.89 -5.99
CA ASP A 187 7.96 -12.10 -5.20
C ASP A 187 8.66 -10.80 -4.77
N THR A 188 8.52 -9.73 -5.55
CA THR A 188 9.03 -8.40 -5.24
C THR A 188 8.10 -7.54 -4.40
N SER A 189 6.87 -7.99 -4.14
CA SER A 189 5.89 -7.18 -3.43
C SER A 189 6.07 -7.24 -1.91
N SER A 190 5.66 -6.17 -1.24
CA SER A 190 5.58 -6.14 0.22
C SER A 190 4.29 -5.49 0.67
N TRP A 191 3.68 -5.99 1.75
CA TRP A 191 2.40 -5.51 2.27
C TRP A 191 2.49 -5.26 3.76
N SER A 192 1.99 -4.11 4.21
CA SER A 192 2.18 -3.67 5.59
C SER A 192 0.94 -3.93 6.43
N PHE A 193 1.17 -4.35 7.66
CA PHE A 193 0.15 -4.54 8.68
C PHE A 193 0.48 -3.69 9.90
N ASP A 194 -0.44 -2.83 10.31
CA ASP A 194 -0.36 -2.12 11.58
C ASP A 194 -0.99 -3.00 12.67
N ILE A 195 -0.19 -3.43 13.65
CA ILE A 195 -0.64 -4.32 14.73
C ILE A 195 -0.80 -3.49 16.01
N GLY A 196 -2.06 -3.34 16.44
CA GLY A 196 -2.43 -2.59 17.63
C GLY A 196 -2.73 -3.46 18.85
N ALA A 197 -3.65 -3.00 19.69
CA ALA A 197 -4.24 -3.80 20.77
C ALA A 197 -4.85 -5.10 20.23
N ASN A 198 -5.11 -6.08 21.10
CA ASN A 198 -5.67 -7.38 20.72
C ASN A 198 -6.87 -7.26 19.74
N GLY A 199 -6.76 -7.91 18.57
CA GLY A 199 -7.77 -7.89 17.51
C GLY A 199 -7.86 -6.60 16.68
N VAL A 200 -6.95 -5.63 16.88
CA VAL A 200 -6.90 -4.37 16.13
C VAL A 200 -5.77 -4.42 15.11
N ASN A 201 -6.11 -4.61 13.84
CA ASN A 201 -5.20 -4.63 12.71
C ASN A 201 -5.97 -4.37 11.40
N ASN A 202 -5.26 -4.04 10.32
CA ASN A 202 -5.81 -4.19 8.97
C ASN A 202 -5.73 -5.66 8.52
N SER A 203 -6.58 -6.07 7.59
CA SER A 203 -6.65 -7.46 7.14
C SER A 203 -6.71 -7.60 5.62
N ILE A 204 -6.36 -8.81 5.15
CA ILE A 204 -6.64 -9.31 3.82
C ILE A 204 -7.79 -10.31 3.94
N GLY A 205 -8.82 -10.17 3.10
CA GLY A 205 -9.95 -11.10 3.05
C GLY A 205 -10.68 -11.06 1.72
N GLY A 206 -11.93 -11.51 1.68
CA GLY A 206 -12.78 -11.50 0.49
C GLY A 206 -13.03 -12.90 -0.07
N GLY A 207 -13.92 -13.01 -1.06
CA GLY A 207 -14.34 -14.32 -1.61
C GLY A 207 -13.51 -14.85 -2.78
N GLY A 208 -12.43 -14.16 -3.15
CA GLY A 208 -11.60 -14.45 -4.31
C GLY A 208 -10.48 -15.47 -4.04
N THR A 209 -9.50 -15.47 -4.94
CA THR A 209 -8.27 -16.26 -4.79
C THR A 209 -7.07 -15.33 -4.73
N LEU A 210 -6.16 -15.57 -3.78
CA LEU A 210 -4.94 -14.77 -3.64
C LEU A 210 -3.72 -15.68 -3.53
N ASN A 211 -2.80 -15.54 -4.48
CA ASN A 211 -1.46 -16.10 -4.33
C ASN A 211 -0.54 -15.05 -3.67
N LEU A 212 -0.07 -15.35 -2.47
CA LEU A 212 0.87 -14.52 -1.73
C LEU A 212 2.31 -14.98 -2.03
N ASP A 213 2.94 -14.33 -3.00
CA ASP A 213 4.40 -14.26 -3.07
C ASP A 213 4.89 -12.93 -2.46
N GLY A 214 6.19 -12.85 -2.13
CA GLY A 214 6.77 -11.65 -1.53
C GLY A 214 6.70 -11.63 0.00
N SER A 215 6.51 -10.44 0.59
CA SER A 215 6.68 -10.24 2.03
C SER A 215 5.49 -9.58 2.74
N LEU A 216 5.16 -10.05 3.94
CA LEU A 216 4.33 -9.31 4.89
C LEU A 216 5.22 -8.57 5.88
N ASN A 217 5.00 -7.26 6.04
CA ASN A 217 5.69 -6.41 7.00
C ASN A 217 4.75 -6.12 8.16
N LEU A 218 5.09 -6.59 9.37
CA LEU A 218 4.25 -6.41 10.55
C LEU A 218 4.85 -5.30 11.43
N ASP A 219 4.16 -4.16 11.56
CA ASP A 219 4.51 -3.13 12.52
C ASP A 219 4.00 -3.52 13.91
N LEU A 220 4.92 -3.95 14.77
CA LEU A 220 4.65 -4.40 16.13
C LEU A 220 4.77 -3.28 17.17
N SER A 221 4.98 -2.02 16.76
CA SER A 221 5.21 -0.92 17.69
C SER A 221 4.01 -0.61 18.59
N GLY A 222 2.80 -0.89 18.10
CA GLY A 222 1.54 -0.77 18.84
C GLY A 222 0.97 -2.09 19.40
N ALA A 223 1.68 -3.21 19.20
CA ALA A 223 1.11 -4.53 19.38
C ALA A 223 0.87 -4.87 20.87
N GLY A 224 -0.27 -5.51 21.15
CA GLY A 224 -0.53 -6.18 22.43
C GLY A 224 0.57 -7.19 22.79
N THR A 225 0.78 -7.40 24.09
CA THR A 225 1.81 -8.32 24.62
C THR A 225 1.22 -9.35 25.59
N GLY A 226 -0.10 -9.45 25.69
CA GLY A 226 -0.77 -10.44 26.53
C GLY A 226 -0.71 -11.80 25.87
N VAL A 227 -0.37 -12.85 26.62
CA VAL A 227 -0.45 -14.23 26.09
C VAL A 227 -1.90 -14.50 25.68
N GLY A 228 -2.08 -14.95 24.43
CA GLY A 228 -3.40 -15.15 23.83
C GLY A 228 -3.97 -13.95 23.08
N ASP A 229 -3.29 -12.79 23.07
CA ASP A 229 -3.59 -11.74 22.11
C ASP A 229 -3.41 -12.27 20.68
N SER A 230 -4.32 -11.91 19.78
CA SER A 230 -4.36 -12.43 18.41
C SER A 230 -4.92 -11.41 17.42
N TRP A 231 -4.44 -11.47 16.18
CA TRP A 231 -4.80 -10.59 15.07
C TRP A 231 -5.00 -11.42 13.82
N LEU A 232 -6.18 -11.35 13.20
CA LEU A 232 -6.46 -12.03 11.95
C LEU A 232 -5.92 -11.20 10.79
N LEU A 233 -4.79 -11.60 10.22
CA LEU A 233 -4.13 -10.86 9.14
C LEU A 233 -4.64 -11.28 7.76
N VAL A 234 -4.85 -12.58 7.58
CA VAL A 234 -5.39 -13.17 6.35
C VAL A 234 -6.62 -13.99 6.73
N ASP A 235 -7.81 -13.56 6.31
CA ASP A 235 -9.07 -14.26 6.57
C ASP A 235 -9.27 -15.43 5.61
N ASN A 236 -8.69 -16.57 5.97
CA ASN A 236 -8.79 -17.82 5.23
C ASN A 236 -10.11 -18.59 5.41
N SER A 237 -11.09 -18.00 6.14
CA SER A 237 -12.42 -18.59 6.23
C SER A 237 -13.25 -18.36 4.97
N SER A 238 -12.95 -17.27 4.26
CA SER A 238 -13.66 -16.83 3.05
C SER A 238 -12.74 -16.70 1.83
N LEU A 239 -11.50 -16.27 2.04
CA LEU A 239 -10.51 -16.16 1.00
C LEU A 239 -9.95 -17.54 0.65
N THR A 240 -9.68 -17.78 -0.64
CA THR A 240 -8.88 -18.93 -1.06
C THR A 240 -7.44 -18.46 -1.29
N GLU A 241 -6.61 -18.55 -0.27
CA GLU A 241 -5.21 -18.13 -0.33
C GLU A 241 -4.24 -19.28 -0.61
N THR A 242 -3.12 -18.93 -1.23
CA THR A 242 -1.93 -19.81 -1.32
C THR A 242 -0.69 -19.02 -0.96
N TYR A 243 0.17 -19.60 -0.12
CA TYR A 243 1.49 -19.04 0.18
C TYR A 243 2.51 -19.63 -0.79
N GLY A 244 3.09 -18.79 -1.64
CA GLY A 244 4.05 -19.19 -2.66
C GLY A 244 5.43 -19.48 -2.10
N GLY A 245 6.31 -20.05 -2.93
CA GLY A 245 7.67 -20.45 -2.51
C GLY A 245 8.60 -19.27 -2.17
N THR A 246 8.20 -18.04 -2.50
CA THR A 246 8.93 -16.81 -2.16
C THR A 246 8.29 -16.04 -1.01
N PHE A 247 7.21 -16.56 -0.43
CA PHE A 247 6.54 -15.93 0.70
C PHE A 247 7.46 -15.80 1.91
N THR A 248 7.43 -14.63 2.55
CA THR A 248 8.18 -14.34 3.78
C THR A 248 7.35 -13.44 4.71
N VAL A 249 7.66 -13.50 6.00
CA VAL A 249 7.24 -12.49 6.98
C VAL A 249 8.47 -11.71 7.42
N ALA A 250 8.55 -10.43 7.05
CA ALA A 250 9.74 -9.62 7.25
C ALA A 250 10.06 -9.45 8.73
N GLY A 251 11.31 -9.78 9.11
CA GLY A 251 11.76 -9.71 10.51
C GLY A 251 11.46 -10.97 11.34
N PHE A 252 10.70 -11.93 10.79
CA PHE A 252 10.38 -13.19 11.43
C PHE A 252 11.29 -14.32 10.93
N SER A 253 11.50 -15.33 11.77
CA SER A 253 12.17 -16.58 11.41
C SER A 253 11.14 -17.60 10.94
N ASP A 254 11.43 -18.34 9.86
CA ASP A 254 10.62 -19.47 9.41
C ASP A 254 10.91 -20.68 10.32
N ASP A 255 9.91 -21.09 11.10
CA ASP A 255 9.98 -22.25 11.99
C ASP A 255 9.57 -23.55 11.29
N GLY A 256 9.18 -23.48 10.01
CA GLY A 256 8.66 -24.56 9.21
C GLY A 256 7.17 -24.81 9.43
N GLY A 257 6.56 -25.58 8.52
CA GLY A 257 5.14 -25.95 8.62
C GLY A 257 4.16 -24.77 8.48
N GLY A 258 4.61 -23.64 7.92
CA GLY A 258 3.80 -22.43 7.78
C GLY A 258 3.81 -21.51 9.01
N LEU A 259 4.71 -21.75 9.96
CA LEU A 259 4.86 -20.94 11.18
C LEU A 259 6.04 -19.99 11.07
N TRP A 260 5.82 -18.74 11.47
CA TRP A 260 6.84 -17.69 11.48
C TRP A 260 6.87 -17.04 12.86
N SER A 261 8.04 -16.85 13.46
CA SER A 261 8.14 -16.22 14.79
C SER A 261 9.14 -15.08 14.90
N GLN A 262 8.84 -14.12 15.78
CA GLN A 262 9.73 -13.02 16.14
C GLN A 262 9.64 -12.72 17.64
N SER A 263 10.79 -12.60 18.30
CA SER A 263 10.88 -12.04 19.66
C SER A 263 10.92 -10.51 19.59
N ALA A 264 9.88 -9.85 20.06
CA ALA A 264 9.78 -8.39 20.11
C ALA A 264 8.95 -7.98 21.34
N ASN A 265 9.15 -6.75 21.84
CA ASN A 265 8.39 -6.21 22.98
C ASN A 265 8.36 -7.11 24.24
N GLY A 266 9.37 -7.96 24.43
CA GLY A 266 9.43 -8.90 25.56
C GLY A 266 8.54 -10.14 25.45
N VAL A 267 7.96 -10.41 24.28
CA VAL A 267 7.13 -11.59 23.99
C VAL A 267 7.55 -12.24 22.66
N ILE A 268 6.96 -13.39 22.33
CA ILE A 268 7.10 -14.04 21.03
C ILE A 268 5.80 -13.87 20.26
N TYR A 269 5.89 -13.19 19.13
CA TYR A 269 4.82 -13.13 18.13
C TYR A 269 4.99 -14.29 17.16
N GLN A 270 3.89 -14.97 16.82
CA GLN A 270 3.88 -16.11 15.91
C GLN A 270 2.76 -15.95 14.89
N PHE A 271 3.11 -15.89 13.60
CA PHE A 271 2.18 -15.95 12.48
C PHE A 271 2.04 -17.40 12.01
N ASP A 272 0.79 -17.82 11.79
CA ASP A 272 0.45 -19.17 11.32
C ASP A 272 -0.32 -19.08 10.00
N GLN A 273 0.29 -19.55 8.91
CA GLN A 273 -0.32 -19.58 7.58
C GLN A 273 -1.63 -20.39 7.54
N GLY A 274 -1.76 -21.43 8.36
CA GLY A 274 -2.95 -22.29 8.40
C GLY A 274 -4.17 -21.64 9.06
N THR A 275 -3.96 -20.59 9.85
CA THR A 275 -5.05 -19.81 10.46
C THR A 275 -5.09 -18.37 9.95
N GLY A 276 -4.05 -17.91 9.25
CA GLY A 276 -3.87 -16.54 8.82
C GLY A 276 -3.72 -15.54 9.98
N ALA A 277 -3.49 -16.00 11.20
CA ALA A 277 -3.44 -15.18 12.40
C ALA A 277 -2.02 -14.98 12.93
N LEU A 278 -1.75 -13.79 13.44
CA LEU A 278 -0.63 -13.48 14.32
C LEU A 278 -1.10 -13.64 15.76
N SER A 279 -0.31 -14.28 16.63
CA SER A 279 -0.64 -14.43 18.04
C SER A 279 0.56 -14.25 18.96
N VAL A 280 0.31 -13.85 20.21
CA VAL A 280 1.32 -13.86 21.26
C VAL A 280 1.36 -15.22 21.92
N SER A 281 2.47 -15.94 21.72
CA SER A 281 2.75 -17.21 22.39
C SER A 281 3.40 -16.97 23.75
N ALA A 282 3.14 -17.86 24.71
CA ALA A 282 3.88 -17.84 25.97
C ALA A 282 5.36 -18.15 25.68
N ILE A 283 6.26 -17.26 26.13
CA ILE A 283 7.68 -17.63 26.20
C ILE A 283 7.75 -18.87 27.09
N PRO A 284 8.36 -19.99 26.64
CA PRO A 284 8.69 -21.06 27.58
C PRO A 284 9.59 -20.41 28.63
N GLU A 285 9.06 -20.19 29.84
CA GLU A 285 9.86 -19.61 30.92
C GLU A 285 11.19 -20.38 30.96
N PRO A 286 12.37 -19.71 31.02
CA PRO A 286 13.64 -20.40 31.12
C PRO A 286 13.66 -21.19 32.43
N SER A 287 13.13 -22.41 32.33
CA SER A 287 13.12 -23.48 33.31
C SER A 287 13.02 -22.99 34.76
N VAL A 288 11.79 -22.78 35.25
CA VAL A 288 11.51 -23.04 36.68
C VAL A 288 12.05 -24.43 37.06
N TYR A 289 12.08 -25.37 36.10
CA TYR A 289 12.79 -26.65 36.18
C TYR A 289 14.31 -26.54 36.43
N GLY A 290 15.02 -25.58 35.83
CA GLY A 290 16.45 -25.38 36.04
C GLY A 290 16.73 -24.83 37.44
N LEU A 291 15.87 -23.93 37.94
CA LEU A 291 15.95 -23.42 39.31
C LEU A 291 15.56 -24.50 40.34
N LEU A 292 14.55 -25.33 40.06
CA LEU A 292 14.17 -26.46 40.92
C LEU A 292 15.22 -27.57 40.94
N ILE A 293 15.87 -27.85 39.81
CA ILE A 293 17.00 -28.79 39.74
C ILE A 293 18.21 -28.22 40.49
N ALA A 294 18.53 -26.94 40.33
CA ALA A 294 19.61 -26.28 41.06
C ALA A 294 19.35 -26.26 42.58
N MET A 295 18.13 -25.99 43.02
CA MET A 295 17.74 -26.03 44.43
C MET A 295 17.71 -27.47 44.98
N GLY A 296 17.23 -28.44 44.21
CA GLY A 296 17.19 -29.86 44.61
C GLY A 296 18.60 -30.48 44.73
N VAL A 297 19.48 -30.18 43.77
CA VAL A 297 20.89 -30.62 43.80
C VAL A 297 21.67 -29.90 44.91
N GLY A 298 21.43 -28.60 45.11
CA GLY A 298 22.02 -27.83 46.21
C GLY A 298 21.62 -28.36 47.59
N PHE A 299 20.35 -28.74 47.77
CA PHE A 299 19.84 -29.32 49.03
C PHE A 299 20.40 -30.72 49.30
N LEU A 300 20.53 -31.57 48.27
CA LEU A 300 21.14 -32.90 48.37
C LEU A 300 22.65 -32.83 48.69
N ALA A 301 23.36 -31.87 48.08
CA ALA A 301 24.79 -31.63 48.36
C ALA A 301 24.99 -31.13 49.80
N PHE A 302 24.12 -30.25 50.29
CA PHE A 302 24.15 -29.76 51.67
C PHE A 302 23.85 -30.88 52.69
N ARG A 303 22.90 -31.77 52.39
CA ARG A 303 22.54 -32.89 53.25
C ARG A 303 23.65 -33.94 53.34
N ARG A 304 24.36 -34.25 52.24
CA ARG A 304 25.53 -35.13 52.25
C ARG A 304 26.68 -34.58 53.11
N ARG A 305 26.89 -33.26 53.12
CA ARG A 305 27.97 -32.63 53.88
C ARG A 305 27.74 -32.69 55.40
N LYS A 306 26.48 -32.70 55.86
CA LYS A 306 26.12 -32.85 57.28
C LYS A 306 26.16 -34.29 57.81
N MET A 307 26.22 -35.30 56.94
CA MET A 307 26.27 -36.72 57.36
C MET A 307 27.70 -37.28 57.47
N ASN A 308 28.70 -36.51 57.04
CA ASN A 308 30.11 -36.90 57.04
C ASN A 308 30.97 -36.04 58.00
N ALA A 309 30.33 -35.33 58.93
CA ALA A 309 30.96 -34.59 60.03
C ALA A 309 30.36 -35.08 61.35
#